data_AF-A0A4V2A2V9-F1
#
_entry.id   AF-A0A4V2A2V9-F1
#
_cell.length_a   1.000
_cell.length_b   1.000
_cell.length_c   1.000
_cell.angle_alpha   90.00
_cell.angle_beta   90.00
_cell.angle_gamma   90.00
#
_symmetry.space_group_name_H-M   'P 1'
#
loop_
_entity.id
_entity.type
_entity.pdbx_description
1 polymer ?
#
loop_
_entity_poly.entity_id
_entity_poly.type
_entity_poly.pdbx_seq_one_letter_code
_entity_poly.pdbx_strand_id
1 'polypeptide(L)'
;MKMKFIQLLMLLSAALDASAQDNYDTRQIAEMEGQRHSRIVTARGGSGSSGNFDVNYYRCRWEVDPAVRFINGSITVYFRITAPTSSITLDMMNTLLTDSVKQAQSSLNFSQANNTVQVNFPAALAAGARDSITIFYKGVPAETGFGSFIQSSHAGTPVMWSLSEPYGARDWWPCKNGLDDKADSIDIYVTHPAI
;
A
#
# COMPACT_ATOMS: atom_id res chain seq x y z
N MET A 1 7.21 -47.96 56.66
CA MET A 1 6.27 -47.26 55.76
C MET A 1 6.75 -45.86 55.30
N LYS A 2 7.77 -45.26 55.91
CA LYS A 2 8.23 -43.89 55.57
C LYS A 2 9.20 -43.79 54.36
N MET A 3 9.85 -44.89 53.97
CA MET A 3 10.92 -44.87 52.95
C MET A 3 10.39 -44.91 51.50
N LYS A 4 9.21 -45.52 51.26
CA LYS A 4 8.56 -45.53 49.93
C LYS A 4 7.90 -44.18 49.57
N PHE A 5 7.50 -43.40 50.58
CA PHE A 5 6.88 -42.09 50.38
C PHE A 5 7.91 -41.02 49.93
N ILE A 6 9.15 -41.14 50.40
CA ILE A 6 10.25 -40.25 50.01
C ILE A 6 10.70 -40.53 48.56
N GLN A 7 10.71 -41.79 48.13
CA GLN A 7 11.00 -42.15 46.74
C GLN A 7 9.92 -41.66 45.76
N LEU A 8 8.65 -41.66 46.19
CA LEU A 8 7.54 -41.13 45.39
C LEU A 8 7.63 -39.60 45.23
N LEU A 9 8.14 -38.88 46.24
CA LEU A 9 8.34 -37.43 46.19
C LEU A 9 9.53 -37.01 45.30
N MET A 10 10.59 -37.83 45.22
CA MET A 10 11.72 -37.61 44.29
C MET A 10 11.36 -37.94 42.84
N LEU A 11 10.47 -38.90 42.59
CA LEU A 11 9.99 -39.21 41.24
C LEU A 11 9.01 -38.15 40.70
N LEU A 12 8.31 -37.43 41.59
CA LEU A 12 7.36 -36.37 41.20
C LEU A 12 8.04 -35.03 40.85
N SER A 13 9.30 -34.83 41.27
CA SER A 13 10.08 -33.62 40.97
C SER A 13 10.81 -33.68 39.63
N ALA A 14 10.87 -34.86 39.00
CA ALA A 14 11.51 -35.03 37.69
C ALA A 14 10.58 -34.77 36.49
N ALA A 15 9.30 -34.45 36.73
CA ALA A 15 8.31 -34.24 35.67
C ALA A 15 7.82 -32.78 35.55
N LEU A 16 8.50 -31.84 36.22
CA LEU A 16 8.34 -30.42 35.95
C LEU A 16 9.34 -30.06 34.87
N ASP A 17 8.97 -30.28 33.62
CA ASP A 17 9.55 -29.55 32.50
C ASP A 17 9.27 -28.07 32.76
N ALA A 18 10.18 -27.42 33.48
CA ALA A 18 10.25 -25.99 33.58
C ALA A 18 10.54 -25.49 32.16
N SER A 19 9.48 -25.14 31.44
CA SER A 19 9.61 -24.31 30.26
C SER A 19 10.22 -23.01 30.74
N ALA A 20 11.54 -22.88 30.53
CA ALA A 20 12.23 -21.62 30.75
C ALA A 20 11.52 -20.56 29.89
N GLN A 21 11.35 -19.35 30.43
CA GLN A 21 11.12 -18.21 29.55
C GLN A 21 12.29 -18.16 28.58
N ASP A 22 12.00 -18.32 27.30
CA ASP A 22 12.98 -18.08 26.25
C ASP A 22 13.56 -16.69 26.48
N ASN A 23 14.86 -16.62 26.72
CA ASN A 23 15.59 -15.36 26.85
C ASN A 23 15.76 -14.78 25.44
N TYR A 24 14.69 -14.16 24.95
CA TYR A 24 14.74 -13.42 23.71
C TYR A 24 15.52 -12.13 23.93
N ASP A 25 16.50 -11.86 23.09
CA ASP A 25 17.10 -10.53 23.04
C ASP A 25 16.12 -9.51 22.43
N THR A 26 16.43 -8.23 22.56
CA THR A 26 15.58 -7.15 22.06
C THR A 26 15.36 -7.19 20.54
N ARG A 27 16.32 -7.68 19.74
CA ARG A 27 16.16 -7.86 18.29
C ARG A 27 15.19 -8.99 17.99
N GLN A 28 15.31 -10.12 18.68
CA GLN A 28 14.40 -11.25 18.50
C GLN A 28 12.96 -10.86 18.85
N ILE A 29 12.78 -10.09 19.93
CA ILE A 29 11.47 -9.51 20.29
C ILE A 29 10.97 -8.60 19.16
N ALA A 30 11.80 -7.67 18.68
CA ALA A 30 11.42 -6.77 17.60
C ALA A 30 11.08 -7.49 16.29
N GLU A 31 11.81 -8.55 15.93
CA GLU A 31 11.52 -9.39 14.75
C GLU A 31 10.19 -10.13 14.91
N MET A 32 9.94 -10.75 16.06
CA MET A 32 8.68 -11.43 16.35
C MET A 32 7.49 -10.46 16.33
N GLU A 33 7.64 -9.26 16.90
CA GLU A 33 6.64 -8.20 16.84
C GLU A 33 6.40 -7.73 15.40
N GLY A 34 7.47 -7.54 14.62
CA GLY A 34 7.39 -7.18 13.20
C GLY A 34 6.65 -8.24 12.37
N GLN A 35 6.95 -9.52 12.58
CA GLN A 35 6.26 -10.63 11.92
C GLN A 35 4.79 -10.75 12.35
N ARG A 36 4.48 -10.48 13.63
CA ARG A 36 3.09 -10.45 14.11
C ARG A 36 2.34 -9.28 13.51
N HIS A 37 2.98 -8.11 13.41
CA HIS A 37 2.40 -6.90 12.86
C HIS A 37 2.14 -7.04 11.36
N SER A 38 3.06 -7.62 10.58
CA SER A 38 2.84 -7.84 9.14
C SER A 38 1.59 -8.68 8.87
N ARG A 39 1.35 -9.73 9.67
CA ARG A 39 0.12 -10.55 9.60
C ARG A 39 -1.15 -9.73 9.91
N ILE A 40 -1.08 -8.80 10.87
CA ILE A 40 -2.20 -7.91 11.22
C ILE A 40 -2.46 -6.89 10.09
N VAL A 41 -1.42 -6.32 9.49
CA VAL A 41 -1.53 -5.37 8.38
C VAL A 41 -2.21 -6.01 7.17
N THR A 42 -1.81 -7.22 6.80
CA THR A 42 -2.48 -7.99 5.73
C THR A 42 -3.95 -8.23 6.05
N ALA A 43 -4.28 -8.57 7.31
CA ALA A 43 -5.65 -8.81 7.74
C ALA A 43 -6.52 -7.53 7.84
N ARG A 44 -5.92 -6.34 7.99
CA ARG A 44 -6.63 -5.05 8.13
C ARG A 44 -6.77 -4.27 6.83
N GLY A 45 -6.54 -4.90 5.67
CA GLY A 45 -6.69 -4.25 4.37
C GLY A 45 -5.48 -3.42 3.97
N GLY A 46 -4.28 -3.98 4.16
CA GLY A 46 -3.03 -3.46 3.63
C GLY A 46 -3.01 -3.29 2.10
N SER A 47 -1.84 -3.00 1.57
CA SER A 47 -1.59 -2.81 0.14
C SER A 47 -1.98 -4.03 -0.69
N GLY A 48 -2.81 -3.85 -1.71
CA GLY A 48 -3.10 -4.82 -2.76
C GLY A 48 -2.10 -4.75 -3.93
N SER A 49 -1.15 -3.82 -3.87
CA SER A 49 -0.11 -3.69 -4.88
C SER A 49 0.80 -4.92 -4.95
N SER A 50 1.25 -5.26 -6.16
CA SER A 50 2.12 -6.42 -6.36
C SER A 50 3.57 -6.15 -5.93
N GLY A 51 4.26 -7.17 -5.43
CA GLY A 51 5.66 -7.06 -4.96
C GLY A 51 6.73 -7.21 -6.06
N ASN A 52 6.33 -7.33 -7.33
CA ASN A 52 7.19 -7.62 -8.48
C ASN A 52 7.79 -6.36 -9.15
N PHE A 53 7.60 -5.19 -8.56
CA PHE A 53 8.19 -3.93 -9.01
C PHE A 53 8.51 -3.02 -7.82
N ASP A 54 9.43 -2.09 -8.04
CA ASP A 54 10.01 -1.13 -7.09
C ASP A 54 9.84 0.26 -7.68
N VAL A 55 9.12 1.17 -7.00
CA VAL A 55 8.80 2.49 -7.55
C VAL A 55 9.91 3.47 -7.25
N ASN A 56 10.45 4.11 -8.29
CA ASN A 56 11.52 5.11 -8.13
C ASN A 56 10.97 6.54 -8.16
N TYR A 57 9.99 6.83 -9.01
CA TYR A 57 9.50 8.19 -9.18
C TYR A 57 8.03 8.21 -9.61
N TYR A 58 7.29 9.14 -9.04
CA TYR A 58 5.94 9.46 -9.47
C TYR A 58 5.90 10.83 -10.15
N ARG A 59 5.18 10.91 -11.25
CA ARG A 59 4.78 12.19 -11.83
C ARG A 59 3.27 12.28 -11.80
N CYS A 60 2.78 13.10 -10.88
CA CYS A 60 1.36 13.26 -10.61
C CYS A 60 0.85 14.54 -11.25
N ARG A 61 -0.19 14.42 -12.08
CA ARG A 61 -0.95 15.57 -12.57
C ARG A 61 -2.39 15.42 -12.11
N TRP A 62 -2.88 16.41 -11.40
CA TRP A 62 -4.25 16.45 -10.89
C TRP A 62 -4.94 17.72 -11.33
N GLU A 63 -6.18 17.58 -11.74
CA GLU A 63 -7.14 18.66 -11.95
C GLU A 63 -8.21 18.52 -10.86
N VAL A 64 -8.30 19.54 -10.01
CA VAL A 64 -9.21 19.58 -8.86
C VAL A 64 -9.80 20.96 -8.68
N ASP A 65 -11.03 21.00 -8.20
CA ASP A 65 -11.71 22.21 -7.77
C ASP A 65 -12.01 22.07 -6.26
N PRO A 66 -11.47 22.94 -5.38
CA PRO A 66 -11.80 22.91 -3.95
C PRO A 66 -13.30 23.06 -3.63
N ALA A 67 -14.12 23.56 -4.56
CA ALA A 67 -15.58 23.63 -4.42
C ALA A 67 -16.30 22.32 -4.80
N VAL A 68 -15.62 21.36 -5.45
CA VAL A 68 -16.22 20.12 -5.96
C VAL A 68 -15.42 18.91 -5.51
N ARG A 69 -16.05 17.96 -4.81
CA ARG A 69 -15.42 16.68 -4.46
C ARG A 69 -15.29 15.75 -5.68
N PHE A 70 -14.33 16.06 -6.54
CA PHE A 70 -14.00 15.27 -7.72
C PHE A 70 -12.52 15.45 -8.06
N ILE A 71 -11.90 14.41 -8.61
CA ILE A 71 -10.53 14.47 -9.11
C ILE A 71 -10.48 13.90 -10.52
N ASN A 72 -9.76 14.59 -11.41
CA ASN A 72 -9.33 14.08 -12.70
C ASN A 72 -7.80 14.07 -12.69
N GLY A 73 -7.19 12.94 -13.06
CA GLY A 73 -5.76 12.77 -12.84
C GLY A 73 -5.06 11.88 -13.86
N SER A 74 -3.75 12.10 -13.96
CA SER A 74 -2.83 11.18 -14.62
C SER A 74 -1.60 10.96 -13.75
N ILE A 75 -1.34 9.70 -13.43
CA ILE A 75 -0.17 9.29 -12.64
C ILE A 75 0.76 8.53 -13.56
N THR A 76 1.95 9.10 -13.83
CA THR A 76 3.04 8.32 -14.41
C THR A 76 3.85 7.68 -13.28
N VAL A 77 3.93 6.36 -13.25
CA VAL A 77 4.73 5.59 -12.31
C VAL A 77 5.99 5.11 -13.03
N TYR A 78 7.16 5.47 -12.52
CA TYR A 78 8.45 4.99 -12.99
C TYR A 78 8.98 3.95 -12.01
N PHE A 79 9.30 2.77 -12.52
CA PHE A 79 9.61 1.62 -11.68
C PHE A 79 10.72 0.74 -12.26
N ARG A 80 11.28 -0.08 -11.39
CA ARG A 80 12.16 -1.19 -11.73
C ARG A 80 11.47 -2.51 -11.41
N ILE A 81 11.51 -3.46 -12.34
CA ILE A 81 10.97 -4.80 -12.12
C ILE A 81 11.91 -5.59 -11.20
N THR A 82 11.36 -6.23 -10.17
CA THR A 82 12.13 -7.01 -9.19
C THR A 82 12.13 -8.51 -9.49
N ALA A 83 11.07 -9.00 -10.16
CA ALA A 83 10.95 -10.37 -10.64
C ALA A 83 10.27 -10.40 -12.02
N PRO A 84 10.66 -11.30 -12.95
CA PRO A 84 10.08 -11.32 -14.29
C PRO A 84 8.56 -11.43 -14.25
N THR A 85 7.86 -10.57 -14.98
CA THR A 85 6.40 -10.46 -14.90
C THR A 85 5.77 -9.92 -16.17
N SER A 86 4.52 -10.32 -16.45
CA SER A 86 3.68 -9.74 -17.50
C SER A 86 2.64 -8.76 -16.97
N SER A 87 2.60 -8.50 -15.65
CA SER A 87 1.71 -7.50 -15.08
C SER A 87 2.25 -6.89 -13.78
N ILE A 88 1.75 -5.71 -13.45
CA ILE A 88 1.90 -5.07 -12.13
C ILE A 88 0.54 -4.61 -11.63
N THR A 89 0.38 -4.55 -10.32
CA THR A 89 -0.85 -4.12 -9.65
C THR A 89 -0.55 -2.94 -8.73
N LEU A 90 -1.39 -1.90 -8.79
CA LEU A 90 -1.37 -0.74 -7.90
C LEU A 90 -2.69 -0.70 -7.11
N ASP A 91 -2.66 -0.15 -5.89
CA ASP A 91 -3.87 0.12 -5.11
C ASP A 91 -4.61 1.32 -5.69
N MET A 92 -5.93 1.23 -5.78
CA MET A 92 -6.83 2.31 -6.20
C MET A 92 -8.27 1.96 -5.84
N MET A 93 -8.97 2.80 -5.07
CA MET A 93 -10.36 2.53 -4.69
C MET A 93 -11.28 2.43 -5.92
N ASN A 94 -12.24 1.51 -5.88
CA ASN A 94 -13.21 1.30 -6.96
C ASN A 94 -14.17 2.49 -7.18
N THR A 95 -14.18 3.49 -6.29
CA THR A 95 -14.93 4.75 -6.49
C THR A 95 -14.29 5.66 -7.54
N LEU A 96 -13.02 5.42 -7.86
CA LEU A 96 -12.30 6.06 -8.95
C LEU A 96 -12.40 5.18 -10.20
N LEU A 97 -12.57 5.77 -11.37
CA LEU A 97 -12.60 5.07 -12.65
C LEU A 97 -11.26 5.23 -13.35
N THR A 98 -10.62 4.11 -13.70
CA THR A 98 -9.49 4.11 -14.64
C THR A 98 -10.03 4.24 -16.07
N ASP A 99 -9.70 5.35 -16.74
CA ASP A 99 -10.11 5.60 -18.12
C ASP A 99 -9.20 4.88 -19.12
N SER A 100 -7.88 4.98 -18.92
CA SER A 100 -6.89 4.32 -19.78
C SER A 100 -5.54 4.17 -19.09
N VAL A 101 -4.75 3.20 -19.57
CA VAL A 101 -3.36 3.01 -19.15
C VAL A 101 -2.47 3.02 -20.39
N LYS A 102 -1.35 3.74 -20.33
CA LYS A 102 -0.38 3.83 -21.42
C LYS A 102 1.03 3.47 -20.97
N GLN A 103 1.77 2.81 -21.83
CA GLN A 103 3.22 2.64 -21.75
C GLN A 103 3.81 3.38 -22.96
N ALA A 104 4.58 4.43 -22.69
CA ALA A 104 4.92 5.44 -23.69
C ALA A 104 3.67 5.95 -24.45
N GLN A 105 3.53 5.64 -25.73
CA GLN A 105 2.38 6.03 -26.56
C GLN A 105 1.36 4.91 -26.78
N SER A 106 1.65 3.70 -26.33
CA SER A 106 0.83 2.51 -26.55
C SER A 106 -0.16 2.29 -25.41
N SER A 107 -1.41 1.99 -25.74
CA SER A 107 -2.41 1.59 -24.74
C SER A 107 -2.11 0.19 -24.20
N LEU A 108 -2.28 0.01 -22.89
CA LEU A 108 -2.20 -1.28 -22.22
C LEU A 108 -3.57 -1.76 -21.78
N ASN A 109 -3.75 -3.08 -21.78
CA ASN A 109 -4.92 -3.70 -21.17
C ASN A 109 -4.78 -3.63 -19.64
N PHE A 110 -5.88 -3.33 -18.95
CA PHE A 110 -5.93 -3.31 -17.50
C PHE A 110 -7.23 -3.92 -17.00
N SER A 111 -7.23 -4.34 -15.73
CA SER A 111 -8.44 -4.72 -15.00
C SER A 111 -8.49 -3.93 -13.70
N GLN A 112 -9.68 -3.49 -13.32
CA GLN A 112 -9.90 -2.78 -12.06
C GLN A 112 -10.93 -3.55 -11.24
N ALA A 113 -10.48 -4.06 -10.09
CA ALA A 113 -11.30 -4.83 -9.16
C ALA A 113 -10.66 -4.81 -7.77
N ASN A 114 -11.45 -5.10 -6.74
CA ASN A 114 -10.95 -5.28 -5.37
C ASN A 114 -10.07 -4.14 -4.85
N ASN A 115 -10.40 -2.89 -5.19
CA ASN A 115 -9.61 -1.68 -4.86
C ASN A 115 -8.17 -1.71 -5.39
N THR A 116 -7.99 -2.29 -6.58
CA THR A 116 -6.71 -2.32 -7.29
C THR A 116 -6.91 -2.11 -8.79
N VAL A 117 -5.86 -1.65 -9.45
CA VAL A 117 -5.72 -1.63 -10.90
C VAL A 117 -4.54 -2.51 -11.30
N GLN A 118 -4.81 -3.57 -12.04
CA GLN A 118 -3.78 -4.45 -12.61
C GLN A 118 -3.55 -4.08 -14.07
N VAL A 119 -2.30 -3.82 -14.41
CA VAL A 119 -1.86 -3.41 -15.75
C VAL A 119 -1.12 -4.58 -16.38
N ASN A 120 -1.52 -4.97 -17.60
CA ASN A 120 -0.97 -6.10 -18.33
C ASN A 120 -0.05 -5.63 -19.46
N PHE A 121 1.19 -6.12 -19.46
CA PHE A 121 2.16 -5.87 -20.51
C PHE A 121 1.99 -6.88 -21.66
N PRO A 122 2.21 -6.46 -22.92
CA PRO A 122 2.10 -7.37 -24.08
C PRO A 122 3.14 -8.50 -24.05
N ALA A 123 4.28 -8.26 -23.39
CA ALA A 123 5.34 -9.23 -23.19
C ALA A 123 5.85 -9.13 -21.74
N ALA A 124 6.42 -10.21 -21.23
CA ALA A 124 7.01 -10.21 -19.90
C ALA A 124 8.23 -9.28 -19.84
N LEU A 125 8.26 -8.42 -18.82
CA LEU A 125 9.41 -7.59 -18.48
C LEU A 125 10.38 -8.41 -17.63
N ALA A 126 11.67 -8.31 -17.92
CA ALA A 126 12.72 -8.99 -17.18
C ALA A 126 13.00 -8.30 -15.83
N ALA A 127 13.50 -9.07 -14.85
CA ALA A 127 14.02 -8.48 -13.61
C ALA A 127 15.14 -7.47 -13.91
N GLY A 128 15.12 -6.34 -13.21
CA GLY A 128 16.03 -5.22 -13.43
C GLY A 128 15.61 -4.25 -14.54
N ALA A 129 14.62 -4.58 -15.38
CA ALA A 129 14.11 -3.67 -16.38
C ALA A 129 13.51 -2.42 -15.72
N ARG A 130 13.82 -1.24 -16.27
CA ARG A 130 13.23 0.04 -15.89
C ARG A 130 12.20 0.44 -16.92
N ASP A 131 11.04 0.86 -16.45
CA ASP A 131 9.94 1.24 -17.32
C ASP A 131 9.03 2.27 -16.64
N SER A 132 8.01 2.72 -17.37
CA SER A 132 6.97 3.58 -16.83
C SER A 132 5.61 3.32 -17.48
N ILE A 133 4.57 3.49 -16.68
CA ILE A 133 3.18 3.51 -17.15
C ILE A 133 2.51 4.81 -16.74
N THR A 134 1.55 5.29 -17.52
CA THR A 134 0.66 6.40 -17.13
C THR A 134 -0.76 5.90 -17.02
N ILE A 135 -1.35 6.07 -15.84
CA ILE A 135 -2.73 5.73 -15.54
C ILE A 135 -3.55 7.02 -15.56
N PHE A 136 -4.53 7.09 -16.45
CA PHE A 136 -5.51 8.16 -16.53
C PHE A 136 -6.75 7.73 -15.78
N TYR A 137 -7.22 8.56 -14.87
CA TYR A 137 -8.34 8.22 -14.00
C TYR A 137 -9.13 9.44 -13.58
N LYS A 138 -10.35 9.22 -13.12
CA LYS A 138 -11.19 10.26 -12.55
C LYS A 138 -12.23 9.69 -11.61
N GLY A 139 -12.82 10.51 -10.75
CA GLY A 139 -13.94 10.08 -9.91
C GLY A 139 -14.05 10.86 -8.62
N VAL A 140 -14.88 10.33 -7.73
CA VAL A 140 -15.06 10.87 -6.37
C VAL A 140 -14.18 10.04 -5.43
N PRO A 141 -13.18 10.65 -4.77
CA PRO A 141 -12.36 9.96 -3.81
C PRO A 141 -13.19 9.31 -2.68
N ALA A 142 -12.80 8.09 -2.30
CA ALA A 142 -13.47 7.37 -1.23
C ALA A 142 -13.34 8.13 0.10
N GLU A 143 -14.37 8.08 0.93
CA GLU A 143 -14.35 8.67 2.27
C GLU A 143 -13.95 7.61 3.29
N THR A 144 -12.64 7.36 3.42
CA THR A 144 -12.12 6.42 4.40
C THR A 144 -11.15 7.09 5.39
N GLY A 145 -11.02 6.49 6.59
CA GLY A 145 -10.01 6.87 7.59
C GLY A 145 -10.17 8.28 8.18
N PHE A 146 -9.02 8.93 8.43
CA PHE A 146 -8.85 10.24 9.08
C PHE A 146 -8.88 11.43 8.10
N GLY A 147 -9.49 11.27 6.93
CA GLY A 147 -9.59 12.30 5.91
C GLY A 147 -8.54 12.18 4.80
N SER A 148 -8.56 11.05 4.09
CA SER A 148 -7.66 10.76 2.97
C SER A 148 -7.76 11.77 1.82
N PHE A 149 -8.95 12.33 1.60
CA PHE A 149 -9.22 13.42 0.67
C PHE A 149 -10.42 14.20 1.18
N ILE A 150 -10.23 15.44 1.60
CA ILE A 150 -11.24 16.28 2.23
C ILE A 150 -11.49 17.53 1.41
N GLN A 151 -12.77 17.80 1.20
CA GLN A 151 -13.29 19.09 0.74
C GLN A 151 -13.93 19.78 1.95
N SER A 152 -13.55 21.02 2.24
CA SER A 152 -14.19 21.82 3.30
C SER A 152 -14.23 23.30 2.94
N SER A 153 -14.51 24.16 3.91
CA SER A 153 -14.41 25.61 3.75
C SER A 153 -13.62 26.24 4.90
N HIS A 154 -12.92 27.32 4.60
CA HIS A 154 -12.26 28.18 5.57
C HIS A 154 -12.69 29.62 5.33
N ALA A 155 -13.38 30.23 6.30
CA ALA A 155 -13.95 31.58 6.18
C ALA A 155 -14.78 31.80 4.89
N GLY A 156 -15.60 30.80 4.52
CA GLY A 156 -16.43 30.85 3.31
C GLY A 156 -15.69 30.56 2.00
N THR A 157 -14.36 30.36 2.04
CA THR A 157 -13.56 29.97 0.87
C THR A 157 -13.43 28.44 0.82
N PRO A 158 -13.75 27.78 -0.32
CA PRO A 158 -13.55 26.35 -0.47
C PRO A 158 -12.07 25.95 -0.33
N VAL A 159 -11.80 24.86 0.39
CA VAL A 159 -10.45 24.31 0.59
C VAL A 159 -10.46 22.80 0.41
N MET A 160 -9.30 22.26 0.01
CA MET A 160 -9.11 20.84 -0.20
C MET A 160 -7.76 20.39 0.37
N TRP A 161 -7.72 19.23 1.01
CA TRP A 161 -6.50 18.67 1.61
C TRP A 161 -6.59 17.14 1.74
N SER A 162 -5.44 16.50 1.93
CA SER A 162 -5.34 15.05 2.14
C SER A 162 -4.52 14.72 3.38
N LEU A 163 -5.01 13.80 4.22
CA LEU A 163 -4.25 13.12 5.28
C LEU A 163 -4.35 11.61 5.02
N SER A 164 -3.31 11.07 4.40
CA SER A 164 -3.36 9.72 3.82
C SER A 164 -2.64 8.64 4.63
N GLU A 165 -2.09 8.95 5.80
CA GLU A 165 -1.48 7.91 6.65
C GLU A 165 -2.57 7.04 7.32
N PRO A 166 -2.38 5.70 7.40
CA PRO A 166 -1.31 4.91 6.77
C PRO A 166 -1.61 4.46 5.34
N TYR A 167 -2.89 4.35 4.96
CA TYR A 167 -3.30 3.67 3.72
C TYR A 167 -4.33 4.46 2.89
N GLY A 168 -4.52 5.75 3.16
CA GLY A 168 -5.51 6.59 2.51
C GLY A 168 -5.11 7.09 1.12
N ALA A 169 -3.86 6.89 0.67
CA ALA A 169 -3.42 7.42 -0.62
C ALA A 169 -4.22 6.78 -1.78
N ARG A 170 -4.48 5.47 -1.70
CA ARG A 170 -5.30 4.74 -2.69
C ARG A 170 -6.74 5.25 -2.85
N ASP A 171 -7.23 6.04 -1.91
CA ASP A 171 -8.60 6.57 -1.95
C ASP A 171 -8.80 7.62 -3.03
N TRP A 172 -7.71 8.28 -3.46
CA TRP A 172 -7.78 9.43 -4.36
C TRP A 172 -6.79 9.36 -5.54
N TRP A 173 -5.85 8.41 -5.56
CA TRP A 173 -4.98 8.17 -6.72
C TRP A 173 -4.42 6.74 -6.74
N PRO A 174 -4.08 6.19 -7.93
CA PRO A 174 -3.42 4.89 -8.05
C PRO A 174 -1.97 4.96 -7.57
N CYS A 175 -1.62 4.13 -6.59
CA CYS A 175 -0.27 4.13 -6.00
C CYS A 175 0.12 2.76 -5.44
N LYS A 176 1.42 2.54 -5.24
CA LYS A 176 1.90 1.47 -4.38
C LYS A 176 1.74 1.91 -2.92
N ASN A 177 0.62 1.53 -2.30
CA ASN A 177 0.15 2.06 -1.01
C ASN A 177 0.78 1.37 0.21
N GLY A 178 1.72 0.44 -0.01
CA GLY A 178 2.47 -0.21 1.06
C GLY A 178 3.46 0.75 1.72
N LEU A 179 3.78 0.51 3.00
CA LEU A 179 4.78 1.29 3.73
C LEU A 179 6.22 0.77 3.53
N ASP A 180 6.38 -0.24 2.67
CA ASP A 180 7.58 -1.01 2.41
C ASP A 180 8.27 -0.66 1.08
N ASP A 181 7.67 0.21 0.27
CA ASP A 181 8.26 0.74 -0.96
C ASP A 181 8.23 2.28 -0.93
N LYS A 182 9.42 2.89 -0.96
CA LYS A 182 9.59 4.34 -0.90
C LYS A 182 10.11 4.84 -2.23
N ALA A 183 9.31 5.66 -2.91
CA ALA A 183 9.77 6.39 -4.07
C ALA A 183 10.93 7.34 -3.72
N ASP A 184 11.91 7.44 -4.61
CA ASP A 184 13.06 8.32 -4.47
C ASP A 184 12.65 9.80 -4.61
N SER A 185 11.63 10.07 -5.44
CA SER A 185 11.15 11.43 -5.72
C SER A 185 9.71 11.47 -6.27
N ILE A 186 9.09 12.65 -6.25
CA ILE A 186 7.76 12.89 -6.79
C ILE A 186 7.67 14.30 -7.37
N ASP A 187 7.06 14.44 -8.55
CA ASP A 187 6.58 15.72 -9.06
C ASP A 187 5.06 15.81 -8.96
N ILE A 188 4.58 16.98 -8.56
CA ILE A 188 3.15 17.27 -8.41
C ILE A 188 2.80 18.49 -9.24
N TYR A 189 1.85 18.31 -10.17
CA TYR A 189 1.26 19.38 -10.95
C TYR A 189 -0.23 19.43 -10.63
N VAL A 190 -0.71 20.60 -10.20
CA VAL A 190 -2.12 20.82 -9.87
C VAL A 190 -2.70 21.87 -10.81
N THR A 191 -3.77 21.51 -11.51
CA THR A 191 -4.62 22.43 -12.24
C THR A 191 -5.84 22.72 -11.38
N HIS A 192 -6.14 23.98 -11.17
CA HIS A 192 -7.28 24.44 -10.38
C HIS A 192 -7.96 25.63 -11.08
N PRO A 193 -9.22 25.95 -10.76
CA PRO A 193 -9.89 27.12 -11.30
C PRO A 193 -9.09 28.40 -11.04
N ALA A 194 -9.10 29.32 -12.00
CA ALA A 194 -8.64 30.68 -11.78
C ALA A 194 -9.54 31.38 -10.75
N ILE A 195 -8.97 32.35 -10.02
CA ILE A 195 -9.69 33.18 -9.04
C ILE A 195 -10.60 34.16 -9.77
#